data_AF-A0AAD5PFM5-F1
#
_entry.id   AF-A0AAD5PFM5-F1
#
_cell.length_a   1.000
_cell.length_b   1.000
_cell.length_c   1.000
_cell.angle_alpha   90.00
_cell.angle_beta   90.00
_cell.angle_gamma   90.00
#
_symmetry.space_group_name_H-M   'P 1'
#
loop_
_entity.id
_entity.type
_entity.pdbx_description
1 polymer ?
#
loop_
_entity_poly.entity_id
_entity_poly.type
_entity_poly.pdbx_seq_one_letter_code
_entity_poly.pdbx_strand_id
1 'polypeptide(L)'
;MLDHLPFDLLVHKMSDVHGNMLKGNNDAKVQFERFLNFCIKNPQIRVLDPWQNVQVLLNRKATYDLCVHASETTPVRDLFQVPKAVYLNTIQDAKHQGILLFPSVCKRQKACGTGESHHMVLVQSKEALPQLESYFHPNEPVVFQEFIPHDGALVKVYVADGQLFTYVRPSFKNNFGDCAFFDSQTMPKAFDDPSLGTTEKRQPSIVNTDISIKKKLEACIDHERLQTIAHHLQKQLGVTMYGFDVLLKSGSMDAYYVVDVNYFPSFKEVKDFHIIYTNILNQHVTP
;
A
#
# COMPACT_ATOMS: atom_id res chain seq x y z
N MET A 1 12.59 -4.23 -29.11
CA MET A 1 13.23 -2.90 -28.94
C MET A 1 14.23 -2.89 -27.77
N LEU A 2 14.84 -4.03 -27.40
CA LEU A 2 15.87 -4.10 -26.35
C LEU A 2 17.25 -4.52 -26.90
N ASP A 3 17.37 -4.79 -28.21
CA ASP A 3 18.49 -5.57 -28.74
C ASP A 3 19.64 -4.70 -29.31
N HIS A 4 19.56 -3.36 -29.34
CA HIS A 4 20.47 -2.55 -30.17
C HIS A 4 21.01 -1.23 -29.59
N LEU A 5 20.91 -0.94 -28.29
CA LEU A 5 21.55 0.25 -27.70
C LEU A 5 22.18 -0.07 -26.33
N PRO A 6 23.35 0.49 -25.99
CA PRO A 6 23.87 0.39 -24.63
C PRO A 6 22.93 1.17 -23.69
N PHE A 7 22.43 0.50 -22.65
CA PHE A 7 21.65 1.14 -21.59
C PHE A 7 22.48 1.16 -20.32
N ASP A 8 22.59 2.31 -19.67
CA ASP A 8 23.24 2.43 -18.37
C ASP A 8 22.28 2.09 -17.21
N LEU A 9 20.99 2.35 -17.41
CA LEU A 9 19.93 2.18 -16.43
C LEU A 9 18.65 1.64 -17.09
N LEU A 10 18.07 0.59 -16.51
CA LEU A 10 16.75 0.07 -16.84
C LEU A 10 15.75 0.47 -15.74
N VAL A 11 14.80 1.34 -16.08
CA VAL A 11 13.67 1.68 -15.19
C VAL A 11 12.43 0.92 -15.62
N HIS A 12 11.68 0.38 -14.66
CA HIS A 12 10.49 -0.40 -14.99
C HIS A 12 9.40 -0.35 -13.92
N LYS A 13 8.18 -0.70 -14.38
CA LYS A 13 7.04 -1.03 -13.51
C LYS A 13 6.45 -2.37 -13.93
N MET A 14 7.22 -3.43 -13.71
CA MET A 14 6.83 -4.80 -14.11
C MET A 14 5.78 -5.43 -13.18
N SER A 15 5.39 -4.75 -12.10
CA SER A 15 4.32 -5.19 -11.20
C SER A 15 3.00 -5.42 -11.93
N ASP A 16 2.65 -4.53 -12.88
CA ASP A 16 1.38 -4.58 -13.61
C ASP A 16 1.41 -5.69 -14.67
N VAL A 17 2.55 -5.83 -15.35
CA VAL A 17 2.81 -6.91 -16.32
C VAL A 17 2.75 -8.28 -15.61
N HIS A 18 3.45 -8.41 -14.49
CA HIS A 18 3.41 -9.62 -13.66
C HIS A 18 1.99 -9.90 -13.14
N GLY A 19 1.26 -8.86 -12.75
CA GLY A 19 -0.15 -8.93 -12.39
C GLY A 19 -1.02 -9.58 -13.45
N ASN A 20 -0.89 -9.12 -14.69
CA ASN A 20 -1.61 -9.64 -15.85
C ASN A 20 -1.14 -11.05 -16.25
N MET A 21 0.16 -11.34 -16.14
CA MET A 21 0.70 -12.69 -16.34
C MET A 21 0.00 -13.69 -15.41
N LEU A 22 -0.15 -13.36 -14.12
CA LEU A 22 -0.84 -14.22 -13.15
C LEU A 22 -2.34 -14.41 -13.45
N LYS A 23 -2.94 -13.59 -14.30
CA LYS A 23 -4.31 -13.77 -14.81
C LYS A 23 -4.37 -14.63 -16.08
N GLY A 24 -3.25 -15.19 -16.52
CA GLY A 24 -3.18 -16.01 -17.73
C GLY A 24 -2.97 -15.21 -19.03
N ASN A 25 -2.57 -13.94 -18.95
CA ASN A 25 -2.23 -13.17 -20.16
C ASN A 25 -0.87 -13.63 -20.72
N ASN A 26 -0.88 -14.24 -21.90
CA ASN A 26 0.31 -14.78 -22.56
C ASN A 26 1.31 -13.70 -23.00
N ASP A 27 0.84 -12.55 -23.49
CA ASP A 27 1.74 -11.45 -23.91
C ASP A 27 2.48 -10.88 -22.70
N ALA A 28 1.79 -10.73 -21.58
CA ALA A 28 2.38 -10.29 -20.31
C ALA A 28 3.39 -11.32 -19.79
N LYS A 29 3.11 -12.63 -19.92
CA LYS A 29 4.07 -13.70 -19.60
C LYS A 29 5.34 -13.56 -20.43
N VAL A 30 5.21 -13.48 -21.75
CA VAL A 30 6.35 -13.32 -22.67
C VAL A 30 7.13 -12.04 -22.38
N GLN A 31 6.44 -10.92 -22.12
CA GLN A 31 7.09 -9.66 -21.76
C GLN A 31 7.89 -9.77 -20.46
N PHE A 32 7.31 -10.39 -19.44
CA PHE A 32 7.95 -10.57 -18.14
C PHE A 32 9.16 -11.51 -18.22
N GLU A 33 9.06 -12.62 -18.95
CA GLU A 33 10.18 -13.53 -19.21
C GLU A 33 11.31 -12.84 -19.99
N ARG A 34 10.98 -12.00 -20.98
CA ARG A 34 11.99 -11.19 -21.70
C ARG A 34 12.70 -10.22 -20.77
N PHE A 35 11.98 -9.56 -19.86
CA PHE A 35 12.56 -8.69 -18.85
C PHE A 35 13.53 -9.42 -17.93
N LEU A 36 13.14 -10.58 -17.38
CA LEU A 36 14.03 -11.38 -16.52
C LEU A 36 15.28 -11.84 -17.28
N ASN A 37 15.10 -12.36 -18.51
CA ASN A 37 16.20 -12.78 -19.36
C ASN A 37 17.15 -11.62 -19.71
N PHE A 38 16.61 -10.42 -19.94
CA PHE A 38 17.41 -9.22 -20.18
C PHE A 38 18.27 -8.88 -18.95
N CYS A 39 17.69 -8.89 -17.75
CA CYS A 39 18.42 -8.60 -16.51
C CYS A 39 19.54 -9.62 -16.26
N ILE A 40 19.29 -10.91 -16.51
CA ILE A 40 20.29 -11.99 -16.35
C ILE A 40 21.43 -11.85 -17.37
N LYS A 41 21.12 -11.52 -18.62
CA LYS A 41 22.13 -11.38 -19.68
C LYS A 41 22.95 -10.10 -19.59
N ASN A 42 22.47 -9.11 -18.84
CA ASN A 42 23.10 -7.79 -18.73
C ASN A 42 23.29 -7.35 -17.28
N PRO A 43 24.05 -8.09 -16.45
CA PRO A 43 24.23 -7.77 -15.04
C PRO A 43 24.95 -6.43 -14.79
N GLN A 44 25.63 -5.89 -15.81
CA GLN A 44 26.26 -4.57 -15.78
C GLN A 44 25.25 -3.41 -15.84
N ILE A 45 24.03 -3.66 -16.32
CA ILE A 45 22.99 -2.64 -16.44
C ILE A 45 22.29 -2.53 -15.09
N ARG A 46 22.28 -1.33 -14.52
CA ARG A 46 21.57 -1.09 -13.26
C ARG A 46 20.06 -1.20 -13.49
N VAL A 47 19.36 -1.96 -12.64
CA VAL A 47 17.90 -2.10 -12.70
C VAL A 47 17.28 -1.32 -11.55
N LEU A 48 16.37 -0.40 -11.88
CA LEU A 48 15.66 0.43 -10.91
C LEU A 48 14.16 0.10 -10.93
N ASP A 49 13.64 -0.62 -9.93
CA ASP A 49 14.31 -1.32 -8.82
C ASP A 49 14.46 -2.82 -9.09
N PRO A 50 15.43 -3.55 -8.49
CA PRO A 50 15.59 -4.99 -8.71
C PRO A 50 14.28 -5.75 -8.48
N TRP A 51 13.92 -6.64 -9.41
CA TRP A 51 12.64 -7.37 -9.35
C TRP A 51 12.44 -8.11 -8.02
N GLN A 52 13.52 -8.65 -7.47
CA GLN A 52 13.52 -9.39 -6.21
C GLN A 52 13.00 -8.55 -5.04
N ASN A 53 13.23 -7.24 -5.08
CA ASN A 53 12.76 -6.28 -4.09
C ASN A 53 11.32 -5.87 -4.38
N VAL A 54 11.01 -5.61 -5.66
CA VAL A 54 9.65 -5.23 -6.11
C VAL A 54 8.63 -6.33 -5.79
N GLN A 55 8.95 -7.61 -6.01
CA GLN A 55 8.01 -8.72 -5.82
C GLN A 55 7.52 -8.87 -4.38
N VAL A 56 8.31 -8.43 -3.38
CA VAL A 56 7.93 -8.46 -1.97
C VAL A 56 6.66 -7.62 -1.74
N LEU A 57 6.58 -6.46 -2.41
CA LEU A 57 5.46 -5.53 -2.34
C LEU A 57 4.21 -6.02 -3.09
N LEU A 58 4.26 -7.17 -3.76
CA LEU A 58 3.10 -7.77 -4.44
C LEU A 58 2.34 -8.76 -3.54
N ASN A 59 2.89 -9.09 -2.37
CA ASN A 59 2.30 -10.00 -1.40
C ASN A 59 2.18 -9.30 -0.03
N ARG A 60 0.94 -9.12 0.46
CA ARG A 60 0.70 -8.41 1.72
C ARG A 60 1.38 -9.05 2.92
N LYS A 61 1.44 -10.39 2.97
CA LYS A 61 2.14 -11.11 4.04
C LYS A 61 3.63 -10.75 4.04
N ALA A 62 4.30 -10.91 2.90
CA ALA A 62 5.72 -10.59 2.79
C ALA A 62 6.00 -9.10 3.10
N THR A 63 5.12 -8.21 2.65
CA THR A 63 5.21 -6.76 2.92
C THR A 63 5.07 -6.46 4.41
N TYR A 64 4.06 -7.02 5.08
CA TYR A 64 3.82 -6.76 6.51
C TYR A 64 4.90 -7.41 7.38
N ASP A 65 5.35 -8.63 7.07
CA ASP A 65 6.46 -9.27 7.77
C ASP A 65 7.74 -8.40 7.69
N LEU A 66 8.02 -7.82 6.51
CA LEU A 66 9.13 -6.88 6.33
C LEU A 66 8.94 -5.59 7.12
N CYS A 67 7.73 -5.03 7.16
CA CYS A 67 7.42 -3.83 7.95
C CYS A 67 7.57 -4.08 9.45
N VAL A 68 7.14 -5.25 9.95
CA VAL A 68 7.35 -5.67 11.34
C VAL A 68 8.85 -5.78 11.63
N HIS A 69 9.61 -6.44 10.76
CA HIS A 69 11.05 -6.53 10.91
C HIS A 69 11.73 -5.14 10.92
N ALA A 70 11.31 -4.23 10.04
CA ALA A 70 11.79 -2.85 10.02
C ALA A 70 11.47 -2.10 11.33
N SER A 71 10.30 -2.35 11.91
CA SER A 71 9.84 -1.78 13.19
C SER A 71 10.61 -2.34 14.39
N GLU A 72 11.04 -3.60 14.36
CA GLU A 72 11.74 -4.26 15.46
C GLU A 72 13.25 -4.02 15.45
N THR A 73 13.82 -3.70 14.28
CA THR A 73 15.28 -3.52 14.10
C THR A 73 15.73 -2.07 14.13
N THR A 74 14.81 -1.10 14.24
CA THR A 74 15.18 0.31 14.41
C THR A 74 15.72 0.56 15.83
N PRO A 75 16.75 1.41 16.00
CA PRO A 75 17.20 1.82 17.33
C PRO A 75 16.21 2.77 18.02
N VAL A 76 15.24 3.33 17.28
CA VAL A 76 14.23 4.25 17.81
C VAL A 76 13.07 3.44 18.38
N ARG A 77 12.93 3.48 19.70
CA ARG A 77 11.85 2.80 20.41
C ARG A 77 10.49 3.35 19.96
N ASP A 78 9.52 2.44 19.76
CA ASP A 78 8.14 2.77 19.42
C ASP A 78 8.00 3.63 18.14
N LEU A 79 8.97 3.55 17.20
CA LEU A 79 9.00 4.36 15.99
C LEU A 79 7.71 4.24 15.17
N PHE A 80 7.24 3.03 14.94
CA PHE A 80 5.93 2.74 14.35
C PHE A 80 5.51 1.32 14.74
N GLN A 81 4.30 0.93 14.36
CA GLN A 81 3.77 -0.41 14.51
C GLN A 81 3.14 -0.87 13.19
N VAL A 82 2.95 -2.17 13.05
CA VAL A 82 2.11 -2.75 11.99
C VAL A 82 0.92 -3.38 12.69
N PRO A 83 -0.34 -3.07 12.28
CA PRO A 83 -1.49 -3.67 12.92
C PRO A 83 -1.46 -5.19 12.78
N LYS A 84 -1.88 -5.90 13.82
CA LYS A 84 -1.95 -7.37 13.86
C LYS A 84 -2.73 -7.89 12.67
N ALA A 85 -2.21 -8.92 12.01
CA ALA A 85 -2.79 -9.51 10.83
C ALA A 85 -2.90 -11.04 10.97
N VAL A 86 -4.04 -11.58 10.56
CA VAL A 86 -4.29 -13.02 10.42
C VAL A 86 -4.39 -13.35 8.95
N TYR A 87 -3.58 -14.30 8.48
CA TYR A 87 -3.51 -14.75 7.09
C TYR A 87 -4.27 -16.05 6.93
N LEU A 88 -5.22 -16.06 6.00
CA LEU A 88 -6.05 -17.23 5.71
C LEU A 88 -5.84 -17.65 4.26
N ASN A 89 -5.67 -18.95 4.03
CA ASN A 89 -5.54 -19.52 2.69
C ASN A 89 -6.86 -19.43 1.92
N THR A 90 -7.98 -19.46 2.63
CA THR A 90 -9.32 -19.28 2.07
C THR A 90 -10.17 -18.36 2.94
N ILE A 91 -11.10 -17.61 2.34
CA ILE A 91 -12.05 -16.79 3.10
C ILE A 91 -13.01 -17.65 3.93
N GLN A 92 -13.30 -18.88 3.50
CA GLN A 92 -14.17 -19.81 4.23
C GLN A 92 -13.63 -20.16 5.62
N ASP A 93 -12.31 -20.19 5.78
CA ASP A 93 -11.67 -20.46 7.06
C ASP A 93 -12.04 -19.41 8.13
N ALA A 94 -12.38 -18.17 7.73
CA ALA A 94 -12.60 -17.07 8.66
C ALA A 94 -13.65 -17.37 9.74
N LYS A 95 -14.71 -18.12 9.40
CA LYS A 95 -15.78 -18.47 10.36
C LYS A 95 -15.30 -19.34 11.51
N HIS A 96 -14.24 -20.11 11.29
CA HIS A 96 -13.68 -21.08 12.23
C HIS A 96 -12.47 -20.54 13.00
N GLN A 97 -12.03 -19.30 12.72
CA GLN A 97 -10.81 -18.72 13.30
C GLN A 97 -11.12 -17.91 14.55
N GLY A 98 -10.78 -18.46 15.73
CA GLY A 98 -10.97 -17.79 17.02
C GLY A 98 -9.99 -16.66 17.33
N ILE A 99 -8.95 -16.49 16.50
CA ILE A 99 -7.89 -15.49 16.68
C ILE A 99 -8.13 -14.18 15.93
N LEU A 100 -9.23 -14.08 15.16
CA LEU A 100 -9.56 -12.86 14.43
C LEU A 100 -9.90 -11.73 15.41
N LEU A 101 -9.32 -10.56 15.17
CA LEU A 101 -9.59 -9.34 15.91
C LEU A 101 -10.66 -8.52 15.19
N PHE A 102 -11.58 -7.94 15.95
CA PHE A 102 -12.65 -7.09 15.42
C PHE A 102 -12.68 -5.74 16.16
N PRO A 103 -12.96 -4.62 15.46
CA PRO A 103 -13.14 -4.54 14.01
C PRO A 103 -11.85 -4.86 13.21
N SER A 104 -11.99 -5.28 11.96
CA SER A 104 -10.86 -5.57 11.06
C SER A 104 -11.10 -5.11 9.62
N VAL A 105 -10.01 -4.99 8.88
CA VAL A 105 -10.00 -4.80 7.43
C VAL A 105 -9.63 -6.12 6.77
N CYS A 106 -10.58 -6.71 6.03
CA CYS A 106 -10.34 -7.87 5.18
C CYS A 106 -9.82 -7.42 3.81
N LYS A 107 -8.61 -7.88 3.47
CA LYS A 107 -7.89 -7.57 2.23
C LYS A 107 -7.57 -8.87 1.49
N ARG A 108 -7.54 -8.87 0.16
CA ARG A 108 -6.94 -9.99 -0.60
C ARG A 108 -5.46 -10.13 -0.24
N GLN A 109 -4.89 -11.33 -0.21
CA GLN A 109 -3.46 -11.45 0.10
C GLN A 109 -2.55 -10.87 -1.00
N LYS A 110 -3.01 -10.93 -2.26
CA LYS A 110 -2.34 -10.31 -3.41
C LYS A 110 -2.50 -8.78 -3.35
N ALA A 111 -1.39 -8.05 -3.27
CA ALA A 111 -1.37 -6.60 -3.04
C ALA A 111 -1.48 -5.77 -4.33
N CYS A 112 -1.10 -6.33 -5.48
CA CYS A 112 -1.05 -5.61 -6.76
C CYS A 112 -1.30 -6.55 -7.95
N GLY A 113 -1.68 -5.97 -9.09
CA GLY A 113 -1.76 -6.67 -10.37
C GLY A 113 -3.12 -7.23 -10.75
N THR A 114 -4.16 -7.03 -9.93
CA THR A 114 -5.56 -7.20 -10.33
C THR A 114 -6.36 -5.95 -9.94
N GLY A 115 -7.43 -5.61 -10.68
CA GLY A 115 -8.31 -4.51 -10.25
C GLY A 115 -8.93 -4.79 -8.88
N GLU A 116 -9.16 -6.07 -8.58
CA GLU A 116 -9.77 -6.54 -7.33
C GLU A 116 -8.81 -6.53 -6.13
N SER A 117 -7.49 -6.45 -6.30
CA SER A 117 -6.52 -6.37 -5.19
C SER A 117 -6.76 -5.19 -4.23
N HIS A 118 -7.52 -4.21 -4.70
CA HIS A 118 -7.88 -2.97 -4.01
C HIS A 118 -9.30 -2.98 -3.43
N HIS A 119 -10.08 -4.00 -3.76
CA HIS A 119 -11.40 -4.27 -3.19
C HIS A 119 -11.22 -4.90 -1.80
N MET A 120 -11.69 -4.20 -0.77
CA MET A 120 -11.53 -4.55 0.64
C MET A 120 -12.86 -4.45 1.37
N VAL A 121 -12.90 -4.99 2.59
CA VAL A 121 -14.09 -4.95 3.45
C VAL A 121 -13.69 -4.55 4.86
N LEU A 122 -14.30 -3.51 5.42
CA LEU A 122 -14.31 -3.31 6.88
C LEU A 122 -15.32 -4.27 7.49
N VAL A 123 -14.93 -4.99 8.54
CA VAL A 123 -15.75 -6.00 9.20
C VAL A 123 -15.83 -5.66 10.67
N GLN A 124 -17.03 -5.33 11.15
CA GLN A 124 -17.23 -4.83 12.51
C GLN A 124 -17.15 -5.95 13.56
N SER A 125 -17.62 -7.15 13.22
CA SER A 125 -17.68 -8.28 14.16
C SER A 125 -17.71 -9.64 13.44
N LYS A 126 -17.60 -10.72 14.21
CA LYS A 126 -17.64 -12.09 13.71
C LYS A 126 -18.96 -12.41 13.00
N GLU A 127 -20.06 -11.84 13.48
CA GLU A 127 -21.41 -12.04 12.96
C GLU A 127 -21.57 -11.48 11.54
N ALA A 128 -20.70 -10.54 11.14
CA ALA A 128 -20.71 -9.95 9.80
C ALA A 128 -19.95 -10.79 8.75
N LEU A 129 -19.15 -11.79 9.16
CA LEU A 129 -18.36 -12.64 8.25
C LEU A 129 -19.16 -13.32 7.13
N PRO A 130 -20.41 -13.81 7.33
CA PRO A 130 -21.19 -14.37 6.24
C PRO A 130 -21.41 -13.42 5.06
N GLN A 131 -21.38 -12.10 5.28
CA GLN A 131 -21.56 -11.11 4.21
C GLN A 131 -20.40 -11.12 3.20
N LEU A 132 -19.21 -11.58 3.61
CA LEU A 132 -18.01 -11.63 2.76
C LEU A 132 -18.06 -12.73 1.70
N GLU A 133 -18.88 -13.77 1.90
CA GLU A 133 -18.98 -14.92 0.98
C GLU A 133 -19.50 -14.53 -0.40
N SER A 134 -20.24 -13.43 -0.49
CA SER A 134 -20.72 -12.88 -1.76
C SER A 134 -19.67 -12.03 -2.51
N TYR A 135 -18.58 -11.67 -1.84
CA TYR A 135 -17.61 -10.68 -2.33
C TYR A 135 -16.24 -11.27 -2.66
N PHE A 136 -15.86 -12.34 -1.97
CA PHE A 136 -14.61 -13.07 -2.22
C PHE A 136 -14.93 -14.42 -2.83
N HIS A 137 -14.04 -14.91 -3.70
CA HIS A 137 -14.14 -16.28 -4.17
C HIS A 137 -13.91 -17.24 -2.97
N PRO A 138 -14.62 -18.38 -2.84
CA PRO A 138 -14.53 -19.24 -1.66
C PRO A 138 -13.11 -19.66 -1.26
N ASN A 139 -12.26 -19.95 -2.26
CA ASN A 139 -10.86 -20.35 -2.06
C ASN A 139 -9.89 -19.16 -2.13
N GLU A 140 -10.37 -17.93 -1.97
CA GLU A 140 -9.54 -16.73 -2.09
C GLU A 140 -8.69 -16.53 -0.82
N PRO A 141 -7.35 -16.39 -0.95
CA PRO A 141 -6.49 -16.07 0.17
C PRO A 141 -6.69 -14.61 0.62
N VAL A 142 -6.88 -14.42 1.92
CA VAL A 142 -7.21 -13.12 2.51
C VAL A 142 -6.37 -12.83 3.75
N VAL A 143 -6.30 -11.55 4.10
CA VAL A 143 -5.67 -11.02 5.30
C VAL A 143 -6.71 -10.24 6.08
N PHE A 144 -6.93 -10.63 7.33
CA PHE A 144 -7.69 -9.85 8.30
C PHE A 144 -6.70 -9.05 9.14
N GLN A 145 -6.62 -7.75 8.88
CA GLN A 145 -5.79 -6.84 9.66
C GLN A 145 -6.67 -6.11 10.68
N GLU A 146 -6.24 -6.02 11.94
CA GLU A 146 -6.98 -5.28 12.97
C GLU A 146 -7.22 -3.83 12.52
N PHE A 147 -8.43 -3.33 12.77
CA PHE A 147 -8.77 -1.95 12.48
C PHE A 147 -8.23 -1.06 13.60
N ILE A 148 -7.39 -0.10 13.24
CA ILE A 148 -6.89 0.92 14.17
C ILE A 148 -7.84 2.12 14.10
N PRO A 149 -8.55 2.49 15.18
CA PRO A 149 -9.33 3.73 15.22
C PRO A 149 -8.41 4.93 14.98
N HIS A 150 -8.73 5.80 14.02
CA HIS A 150 -7.84 6.85 13.50
C HIS A 150 -8.60 8.14 13.11
N ASP A 151 -9.79 8.34 13.66
CA ASP A 151 -10.64 9.53 13.49
C ASP A 151 -11.05 9.83 12.03
N GLY A 152 -10.86 8.87 11.13
CA GLY A 152 -11.19 9.02 9.71
C GLY A 152 -10.21 9.86 8.90
N ALA A 153 -8.94 9.90 9.29
CA ALA A 153 -7.89 10.50 8.48
C ALA A 153 -6.64 9.60 8.38
N LEU A 154 -6.08 9.53 7.17
CA LEU A 154 -4.90 8.74 6.82
C LEU A 154 -3.76 9.70 6.43
N VAL A 155 -2.53 9.41 6.85
CA VAL A 155 -1.33 10.08 6.33
C VAL A 155 -0.74 9.23 5.21
N LYS A 156 -0.77 9.73 3.98
CA LYS A 156 -0.10 9.10 2.84
C LYS A 156 1.28 9.70 2.68
N VAL A 157 2.29 8.84 2.64
CA VAL A 157 3.69 9.23 2.44
C VAL A 157 4.18 8.67 1.12
N TYR A 158 4.72 9.54 0.28
CA TYR A 158 5.43 9.18 -0.94
C TYR A 158 6.92 9.37 -0.71
N VAL A 159 7.71 8.39 -1.13
CA VAL A 159 9.16 8.41 -1.03
C VAL A 159 9.75 8.27 -2.42
N ALA A 160 10.58 9.23 -2.82
CA ALA A 160 11.31 9.21 -4.07
C ALA A 160 12.79 9.44 -3.77
N ASP A 161 13.56 8.36 -3.75
CA ASP A 161 14.99 8.35 -3.44
C ASP A 161 15.33 9.13 -2.15
N GLY A 162 14.68 8.75 -1.05
CA GLY A 162 14.86 9.38 0.26
C GLY A 162 14.11 10.70 0.47
N GLN A 163 13.59 11.34 -0.59
CA GLN A 163 12.75 12.53 -0.46
C GLN A 163 11.31 12.16 -0.09
N LEU A 164 10.75 12.82 0.93
CA LEU A 164 9.40 12.56 1.43
C LEU A 164 8.38 13.61 0.98
N PHE A 165 7.20 13.14 0.60
CA PHE A 165 6.02 13.99 0.35
C PHE A 165 4.84 13.42 1.11
N THR A 166 4.24 14.22 1.98
CA THR A 166 3.20 13.79 2.92
C THR A 166 1.87 14.47 2.62
N TYR A 167 0.79 13.69 2.67
CA TYR A 167 -0.56 14.17 2.36
C TYR A 167 -1.57 13.56 3.33
N VAL A 168 -2.42 14.39 3.92
CA VAL A 168 -3.55 13.92 4.75
C VAL A 168 -4.77 13.67 3.88
N ARG A 169 -5.31 12.45 3.96
CA ARG A 169 -6.45 11.98 3.18
C ARG A 169 -7.64 11.60 4.04
N PRO A 170 -8.88 11.77 3.56
CA PRO A 170 -10.06 11.17 4.16
C PRO A 170 -9.91 9.66 4.31
N SER A 171 -10.42 9.14 5.42
CA SER A 171 -10.45 7.72 5.73
C SER A 171 -11.72 7.39 6.54
N PHE A 172 -11.81 6.16 7.02
CA PHE A 172 -13.00 5.64 7.69
C PHE A 172 -13.13 6.14 9.13
N LYS A 173 -14.32 6.64 9.49
CA LYS A 173 -14.72 6.93 10.87
C LYS A 173 -14.53 5.69 11.74
N ASN A 174 -14.30 5.91 13.03
CA ASN A 174 -14.09 4.82 14.00
C ASN A 174 -15.30 3.90 14.15
N ASN A 175 -16.51 4.43 13.88
CA ASN A 175 -17.75 3.68 13.95
C ASN A 175 -18.31 3.50 12.53
N PHE A 176 -18.61 2.26 12.19
CA PHE A 176 -19.26 1.86 10.94
C PHE A 176 -20.24 0.71 11.22
N GLY A 177 -21.12 0.41 10.26
CA GLY A 177 -22.06 -0.71 10.37
C GLY A 177 -21.35 -2.07 10.25
N ASP A 178 -22.12 -3.16 10.13
CA ASP A 178 -21.58 -4.52 10.12
C ASP A 178 -20.43 -4.74 9.13
N CYS A 179 -20.62 -4.30 7.88
CA CYS A 179 -19.62 -4.36 6.83
C CYS A 179 -19.61 -3.08 6.00
N ALA A 180 -18.43 -2.70 5.51
CA ALA A 180 -18.29 -1.70 4.46
C ALA A 180 -17.37 -2.19 3.36
N PHE A 181 -17.94 -2.39 2.16
CA PHE A 181 -17.22 -2.81 0.97
C PHE A 181 -16.72 -1.57 0.23
N PHE A 182 -15.45 -1.55 -0.14
CA PHE A 182 -14.86 -0.40 -0.82
C PHE A 182 -13.73 -0.81 -1.76
N ASP A 183 -13.48 0.04 -2.75
CA ASP A 183 -12.25 0.01 -3.54
C ASP A 183 -11.33 1.13 -3.06
N SER A 184 -10.19 0.76 -2.48
CA SER A 184 -9.17 1.68 -1.99
C SER A 184 -8.64 2.66 -3.07
N GLN A 185 -8.71 2.31 -4.37
CA GLN A 185 -8.31 3.23 -5.44
C GLN A 185 -9.32 4.35 -5.69
N THR A 186 -10.57 4.15 -5.31
CA THR A 186 -11.67 5.11 -5.49
C THR A 186 -11.90 5.99 -4.27
N MET A 187 -11.13 5.77 -3.20
CA MET A 187 -11.21 6.57 -1.99
C MET A 187 -10.87 8.04 -2.27
N PRO A 188 -11.57 9.00 -1.62
CA PRO A 188 -11.33 10.42 -1.78
C PRO A 188 -9.89 10.79 -1.45
N LYS A 189 -9.34 11.72 -2.23
CA LYS A 189 -7.98 12.23 -1.99
C LYS A 189 -7.98 13.52 -1.17
N ALA A 190 -9.10 14.20 -1.11
CA ALA A 190 -9.28 15.46 -0.38
C ALA A 190 -10.59 15.47 0.39
N PHE A 191 -10.64 16.18 1.53
CA PHE A 191 -11.81 16.26 2.41
C PHE A 191 -12.97 17.06 1.78
N ASP A 192 -12.65 17.90 0.81
CA ASP A 192 -13.55 18.76 0.04
C ASP A 192 -13.79 18.25 -1.39
N ASP A 193 -13.43 16.99 -1.68
CA ASP A 193 -13.66 16.36 -2.98
C ASP A 193 -15.17 16.40 -3.34
N PRO A 194 -15.59 17.06 -4.43
CA PRO A 194 -17.00 17.18 -4.80
C PRO A 194 -17.70 15.82 -4.99
N SER A 195 -16.94 14.77 -5.33
CA SER A 195 -17.46 13.41 -5.46
C SER A 195 -17.92 12.78 -4.13
N LEU A 196 -17.55 13.38 -2.98
CA LEU A 196 -18.07 13.02 -1.66
C LEU A 196 -19.55 13.39 -1.46
N GLY A 197 -20.07 14.33 -2.27
CA GLY A 197 -21.43 14.88 -2.12
C GLY A 197 -22.40 14.55 -3.26
N THR A 198 -21.93 14.04 -4.41
CA THR A 198 -22.77 13.86 -5.60
C THR A 198 -22.84 12.40 -6.06
N THR A 199 -24.08 11.89 -6.10
CA THR A 199 -24.61 10.75 -6.87
C THR A 199 -24.18 9.34 -6.46
N GLU A 200 -25.18 8.52 -6.10
CA GLU A 200 -25.48 7.08 -6.35
C GLU A 200 -24.37 6.00 -6.38
N LYS A 201 -23.09 6.34 -6.52
CA LYS A 201 -21.94 5.45 -6.46
C LYS A 201 -21.43 5.40 -5.03
N ARG A 202 -22.10 4.57 -4.22
CA ARG A 202 -21.70 4.01 -2.92
C ARG A 202 -20.27 4.36 -2.45
N GLN A 203 -20.06 5.57 -1.97
CA GLN A 203 -19.03 5.83 -0.97
C GLN A 203 -19.76 5.85 0.37
N PRO A 204 -19.42 4.96 1.30
CA PRO A 204 -20.22 4.81 2.51
C PRO A 204 -20.14 6.10 3.34
N SER A 205 -21.26 6.50 3.95
CA SER A 205 -21.41 7.61 4.93
C SER A 205 -20.44 7.55 6.12
N ILE A 206 -19.61 6.51 6.15
CA ILE A 206 -18.57 6.19 7.10
C ILE A 206 -17.23 6.88 6.76
N VAL A 207 -17.02 7.43 5.57
CA VAL A 207 -15.81 8.25 5.29
C VAL A 207 -15.94 9.60 5.97
N ASN A 208 -14.88 10.08 6.60
CA ASN A 208 -14.90 11.36 7.28
C ASN A 208 -14.58 12.51 6.31
N THR A 209 -15.48 13.49 6.26
CA THR A 209 -15.35 14.71 5.43
C THR A 209 -15.10 15.96 6.28
N ASP A 210 -14.93 15.81 7.59
CA ASP A 210 -14.67 16.92 8.50
C ASP A 210 -13.25 17.46 8.32
N ILE A 211 -13.15 18.65 7.71
CA ILE A 211 -11.89 19.36 7.46
C ILE A 211 -11.15 19.71 8.76
N SER A 212 -11.86 19.81 9.90
CA SER A 212 -11.20 20.07 11.19
C SER A 212 -10.29 18.91 11.61
N ILE A 213 -10.65 17.67 11.25
CA ILE A 213 -9.82 16.48 11.50
C ILE A 213 -8.54 16.54 10.67
N LYS A 214 -8.63 16.96 9.40
CA LYS A 214 -7.44 17.18 8.56
C LYS A 214 -6.46 18.14 9.25
N LYS A 215 -6.93 19.32 9.66
CA LYS A 215 -6.08 20.34 10.31
C LYS A 215 -5.46 19.83 11.61
N LYS A 216 -6.25 19.12 12.42
CA LYS A 216 -5.76 18.50 13.66
C LYS A 216 -4.65 17.49 13.36
N LEU A 217 -4.85 16.61 12.39
CA LEU A 217 -3.87 15.60 12.02
C LEU A 217 -2.60 16.23 11.45
N GLU A 218 -2.72 17.20 10.54
CA GLU A 218 -1.60 17.97 9.99
C GLU A 218 -0.74 18.61 11.09
N ALA A 219 -1.36 19.14 12.15
CA ALA A 219 -0.67 19.71 13.29
C ALA A 219 0.02 18.67 14.21
N CYS A 220 -0.40 17.40 14.16
CA CYS A 220 0.14 16.32 14.98
C CYS A 220 1.18 15.46 14.25
N ILE A 221 1.35 15.61 12.93
CA ILE A 221 2.32 14.83 12.16
C ILE A 221 3.74 15.25 12.53
N ASP A 222 4.52 14.26 12.94
CA ASP A 222 5.95 14.37 13.14
C ASP A 222 6.65 13.95 11.84
N HIS A 223 7.07 14.94 11.06
CA HIS A 223 7.72 14.73 9.77
C HIS A 223 9.11 14.09 9.91
N GLU A 224 9.84 14.34 11.00
CA GLU A 224 11.14 13.71 11.26
C GLU A 224 10.98 12.23 11.57
N ARG A 225 9.93 11.88 12.31
CA ARG A 225 9.54 10.49 12.54
C ARG A 225 9.14 9.79 11.25
N LEU A 226 8.33 10.43 10.39
CA LEU A 226 7.99 9.88 9.08
C LEU A 226 9.23 9.69 8.19
N GLN A 227 10.17 10.62 8.21
CA GLN A 227 11.46 10.48 7.51
C GLN A 227 12.26 9.28 8.02
N THR A 228 12.28 9.08 9.34
CA THR A 228 12.94 7.94 9.98
C THR A 228 12.26 6.62 9.63
N ILE A 229 10.92 6.56 9.64
CA ILE A 229 10.14 5.40 9.19
C ILE A 229 10.48 5.09 7.73
N ALA A 230 10.44 6.09 6.85
CA ALA A 230 10.77 5.92 5.45
C ALA A 230 12.17 5.33 5.27
N HIS A 231 13.19 5.91 5.91
CA HIS A 231 14.56 5.40 5.83
C HIS A 231 14.68 3.94 6.25
N HIS A 232 14.03 3.54 7.35
CA HIS A 232 14.07 2.16 7.81
C HIS A 232 13.33 1.20 6.88
N LEU A 233 12.16 1.58 6.37
CA LEU A 233 11.45 0.81 5.36
C LEU A 233 12.29 0.67 4.08
N GLN A 234 12.90 1.77 3.61
CA GLN A 234 13.71 1.78 2.40
C GLN A 234 14.91 0.82 2.50
N LYS A 235 15.59 0.79 3.66
CA LYS A 235 16.70 -0.14 3.90
C LYS A 235 16.29 -1.61 3.79
N GLN A 236 15.09 -1.95 4.24
CA GLN A 236 14.59 -3.32 4.21
C GLN A 236 14.01 -3.69 2.83
N LEU A 237 13.28 -2.75 2.21
CA LEU A 237 12.66 -2.96 0.91
C LEU A 237 13.68 -2.97 -0.23
N GLY A 238 14.72 -2.12 -0.15
CA GLY A 238 15.67 -1.93 -1.23
C GLY A 238 15.05 -1.37 -2.52
N VAL A 239 14.02 -0.52 -2.39
CA VAL A 239 13.36 0.16 -3.52
C VAL A 239 13.56 1.68 -3.43
N THR A 240 13.63 2.34 -4.59
CA THR A 240 13.91 3.76 -4.73
C THR A 240 12.63 4.60 -4.63
N MET A 241 11.55 4.12 -5.25
CA MET A 241 10.25 4.82 -5.28
C MET A 241 9.14 3.94 -4.73
N TYR A 242 8.52 4.41 -3.65
CA TYR A 242 7.41 3.73 -3.01
C TYR A 242 6.54 4.73 -2.27
N GLY A 243 5.39 4.27 -1.80
CA GLY A 243 4.58 5.03 -0.86
C GLY A 243 4.04 4.14 0.23
N PHE A 244 3.82 4.70 1.40
CA PHE A 244 3.24 3.97 2.53
C PHE A 244 2.17 4.79 3.22
N ASP A 245 1.21 4.09 3.79
CA ASP A 245 0.02 4.65 4.40
C ASP A 245 0.13 4.49 5.93
N VAL A 246 0.00 5.59 6.66
CA VAL A 246 0.16 5.68 8.11
C VAL A 246 -1.11 6.14 8.79
N LEU A 247 -1.57 5.40 9.79
CA LEU A 247 -2.63 5.82 10.70
C LEU A 247 -2.05 6.32 12.02
N LEU A 248 -2.61 7.42 12.54
CA LEU A 248 -2.37 7.88 13.90
C LEU A 248 -3.56 7.42 14.76
N LYS A 249 -3.29 6.68 15.83
CA LYS A 249 -4.34 6.09 16.66
C LYS A 249 -5.16 7.18 17.38
N SER A 250 -6.48 7.08 17.31
CA SER A 250 -7.41 7.95 18.05
C SER A 250 -7.10 7.92 19.55
N GLY A 251 -7.07 9.09 20.17
CA GLY A 251 -6.70 9.27 21.59
C GLY A 251 -5.20 9.17 21.90
N SER A 252 -4.37 8.68 20.97
CA SER A 252 -2.92 8.55 21.11
C SER A 252 -2.25 8.90 19.78
N MET A 253 -2.24 10.20 19.46
CA MET A 253 -1.72 10.74 18.18
C MET A 253 -0.20 10.54 18.00
N ASP A 254 0.47 9.96 18.99
CA ASP A 254 1.86 9.53 18.99
C ASP A 254 2.05 8.06 18.60
N ALA A 255 0.97 7.28 18.39
CA ALA A 255 1.05 5.89 17.95
C ALA A 255 0.84 5.78 16.43
N TYR A 256 1.94 5.54 15.70
CA TYR A 256 1.99 5.48 14.24
C TYR A 256 1.86 4.04 13.76
N TYR A 257 0.92 3.77 12.86
CA TYR A 257 0.69 2.44 12.29
C TYR A 257 0.86 2.44 10.77
N VAL A 258 1.84 1.70 10.25
CA VAL A 258 1.99 1.48 8.80
C VAL A 258 1.01 0.38 8.38
N VAL A 259 0.08 0.70 7.48
CA VAL A 259 -1.03 -0.20 7.10
C VAL A 259 -0.97 -0.71 5.66
N ASP A 260 -0.20 -0.02 4.81
CA ASP A 260 -0.01 -0.39 3.41
C ASP A 260 1.32 0.18 2.89
N VAL A 261 1.96 -0.54 1.96
CA VAL A 261 3.16 -0.10 1.24
C VAL A 261 3.01 -0.46 -0.23
N ASN A 262 3.25 0.49 -1.12
CA ASN A 262 3.02 0.37 -2.56
C ASN A 262 4.30 0.69 -3.32
N TYR A 263 4.69 -0.19 -4.25
CA TYR A 263 5.80 0.06 -5.18
C TYR A 263 5.38 1.09 -6.24
N PHE A 264 6.26 2.07 -6.48
CA PHE A 264 6.12 3.08 -7.54
C PHE A 264 4.66 3.53 -7.76
N PRO A 265 4.04 4.17 -6.74
CA PRO A 265 2.69 4.70 -6.87
C PRO A 265 2.66 5.84 -7.89
N SER A 266 1.49 6.43 -8.16
CA SER A 266 1.37 7.38 -9.28
C SER A 266 2.09 8.74 -9.11
N PHE A 267 2.49 9.11 -7.89
CA PHE A 267 3.06 10.42 -7.53
C PHE A 267 2.29 11.66 -8.06
N LYS A 268 1.03 11.52 -8.50
CA LYS A 268 0.24 12.60 -9.13
C LYS A 268 0.05 13.84 -8.26
N GLU A 269 0.13 13.70 -6.95
CA GLU A 269 0.01 14.82 -6.00
C GLU A 269 1.33 15.56 -5.80
N VAL A 270 2.46 14.93 -6.14
CA VAL A 270 3.78 15.54 -6.03
C VAL A 270 3.99 16.49 -7.19
N LYS A 271 4.04 17.79 -6.88
CA LYS A 271 4.30 18.84 -7.86
C LYS A 271 5.66 18.60 -8.54
N ASP A 272 5.68 18.78 -9.86
CA ASP A 272 6.89 18.67 -10.68
C ASP A 272 7.64 17.33 -10.52
N PHE A 273 6.91 16.23 -10.22
CA PHE A 273 7.51 14.91 -10.01
C PHE A 273 8.37 14.43 -11.18
N HIS A 274 8.05 14.82 -12.42
CA HIS A 274 8.87 14.49 -13.59
C HIS A 274 10.31 15.03 -13.46
N ILE A 275 10.52 16.21 -12.87
CA ILE A 275 11.85 16.78 -12.62
C ILE A 275 12.57 15.97 -11.55
N ILE A 276 11.89 15.67 -10.44
CA ILE A 276 12.43 14.85 -9.35
C ILE A 276 12.85 13.48 -9.90
N TYR A 277 11.97 12.84 -10.65
CA TYR A 277 12.21 11.55 -11.30
C TYR A 277 13.43 11.59 -12.21
N THR A 278 13.54 12.57 -13.12
CA THR A 278 14.71 12.71 -13.99
C THR A 278 16.01 12.92 -13.20
N ASN A 279 15.98 13.69 -12.12
CA ASN A 279 17.15 13.87 -11.25
C ASN A 279 17.59 12.57 -10.58
N ILE A 280 16.64 11.79 -10.08
CA ILE A 280 16.89 10.46 -9.51
C ILE A 280 17.53 9.55 -10.57
N LEU A 281 16.98 9.51 -11.78
CA LEU A 281 17.55 8.70 -12.86
C LEU A 281 19.01 9.11 -13.17
N ASN A 282 19.29 10.40 -13.26
CA ASN A 282 20.65 10.90 -13.52
C ASN A 282 21.64 10.51 -12.41
N GLN A 283 21.20 10.54 -11.15
CA GLN A 283 22.02 10.10 -10.02
C GLN A 283 22.32 8.60 -10.06
N HIS A 284 21.40 7.78 -10.57
CA HIS A 284 21.60 6.34 -10.69
C HIS A 284 22.33 5.90 -11.96
N VAL A 285 22.38 6.74 -13.00
CA VAL A 285 23.20 6.53 -14.21
C VAL A 285 24.67 6.83 -13.96
N THR A 286 24.98 7.76 -13.05
CA THR A 286 26.36 8.16 -12.75
C THR A 286 27.02 7.10 -11.84
N PRO A 287 28.25 6.62 -12.16
CA PRO A 287 28.94 5.58 -11.40
C PRO A 287 29.25 5.96 -9.94
#